data_AF-W2TUC9-F1
#
_entry.id   AF-W2TUC9-F1
#
_cell.length_a   1.000
_cell.length_b   1.000
_cell.length_c   1.000
_cell.angle_alpha   90.00
_cell.angle_beta   90.00
_cell.angle_gamma   90.00
#
_symmetry.space_group_name_H-M   'P 1'
#
loop_
_entity.id
_entity.type
_entity.pdbx_description
1 polymer ?
#
loop_
_entity_poly.entity_id
_entity_poly.type
_entity_poly.pdbx_seq_one_letter_code
_entity_poly.pdbx_strand_id
1 'polypeptide(L)'
;MASPLIDSSIHAIQLNRMAQAKWRVDDYLTRKRELLADLADFKENERFIEETAKTIDELNREKEEHSEIIQQINQDKCDLEKQMDDARFEQRERETQLARKYETLLKLMESSNEKIRESGLGEEATIHPDDIPHARIPKLPTPPTPLSAPQWKGLTGLIPPMMSLDQMMMATQFRPPPAVPAHLKASDHQSPPMKTCQSCFQQIHRNAPICPMCKSKSRSKNPKKPKKKD
;
A
#
# COMPACT_ATOMS: atom_id res chain seq x y z
N MET A 1 28.14 101.30 5.76
CA MET A 1 28.57 99.92 6.08
C MET A 1 27.61 98.97 5.40
N ALA A 2 27.97 98.43 4.23
CA ALA A 2 27.12 97.52 3.47
C ALA A 2 27.47 96.08 3.88
N SER A 3 26.50 95.36 4.45
CA SER A 3 26.64 93.97 4.88
C SER A 3 26.79 93.02 3.67
N PRO A 4 27.54 91.90 3.81
CA PRO A 4 27.81 90.99 2.72
C PRO A 4 26.62 90.04 2.47
N LEU A 5 25.60 90.52 1.77
CA LEU A 5 24.45 89.70 1.34
C LEU A 5 24.82 88.60 0.34
N ILE A 6 25.99 88.70 -0.31
CA ILE A 6 26.46 87.73 -1.32
C ILE A 6 26.92 86.40 -0.68
N ASP A 7 27.30 86.41 0.60
CA ASP A 7 27.89 85.24 1.27
C ASP A 7 26.84 84.18 1.68
N SER A 8 25.63 84.62 2.03
CA SER A 8 24.54 83.74 2.46
C SER A 8 24.01 82.82 1.34
N SER A 9 23.96 83.33 0.10
CA SER A 9 23.48 82.57 -1.07
C SER A 9 24.44 81.44 -1.45
N ILE A 10 25.75 81.69 -1.38
CA ILE A 10 26.79 80.68 -1.69
C ILE A 10 26.77 79.57 -0.63
N HIS A 11 26.64 79.93 0.65
CA HIS A 11 26.50 78.98 1.74
C HIS A 11 25.24 78.10 1.58
N ALA A 12 24.11 78.69 1.20
CA ALA A 12 22.89 77.92 0.93
C ALA A 12 23.05 76.91 -0.21
N ILE A 13 23.75 77.28 -1.29
CA ILE A 13 24.05 76.38 -2.41
C ILE A 13 24.97 75.23 -1.96
N GLN A 14 25.99 75.51 -1.16
CA GLN A 14 26.90 74.49 -0.62
C GLN A 14 26.16 73.52 0.31
N LEU A 15 25.33 74.02 1.21
CA LEU A 15 24.51 73.19 2.10
C LEU A 15 23.54 72.30 1.31
N ASN A 16 22.92 72.83 0.26
CA ASN A 16 22.05 72.04 -0.62
C ASN A 16 22.83 70.93 -1.35
N ARG A 17 24.04 71.23 -1.86
CA ARG A 17 24.91 70.21 -2.46
C ARG A 17 25.30 69.12 -1.46
N MET A 18 25.66 69.50 -0.23
CA MET A 18 25.97 68.54 0.83
C MET A 18 24.77 67.69 1.21
N ALA A 19 23.58 68.29 1.30
CA ALA A 19 22.33 67.57 1.57
C ALA A 19 22.00 66.55 0.47
N GLN A 20 22.13 66.94 -0.80
CA GLN A 20 21.94 66.04 -1.93
C GLN A 20 22.97 64.90 -1.95
N ALA A 21 24.24 65.19 -1.68
CA ALA A 21 25.28 64.17 -1.59
C ALA A 21 24.99 63.18 -0.46
N LYS A 22 24.59 63.68 0.71
CA LYS A 22 24.19 62.82 1.85
C LYS A 22 23.01 61.94 1.49
N TRP A 23 21.96 62.50 0.89
CA TRP A 23 20.79 61.72 0.46
C TRP A 23 21.15 60.61 -0.53
N ARG A 24 22.05 60.89 -1.49
CA ARG A 24 22.53 59.87 -2.44
C ARG A 24 23.30 58.75 -1.76
N VAL A 25 24.11 59.07 -0.75
CA VAL A 25 24.84 58.06 0.05
C VAL A 25 23.84 57.22 0.86
N ASP A 26 22.86 57.85 1.50
CA ASP A 26 21.85 57.15 2.30
C ASP A 26 20.96 56.22 1.45
N ASP A 27 20.57 56.66 0.24
CA ASP A 27 19.84 55.83 -0.74
C ASP A 27 20.70 54.64 -1.20
N TYR A 28 21.97 54.88 -1.54
CA TYR A 28 22.91 53.81 -1.89
C TYR A 28 23.08 52.78 -0.76
N LEU A 29 23.27 53.23 0.48
CA LEU A 29 23.43 52.34 1.63
C LEU A 29 22.15 51.55 1.93
N THR A 30 20.98 52.12 1.68
CA THR A 30 19.70 51.43 1.82
C THR A 30 19.56 50.33 0.77
N ARG A 31 19.76 50.65 -0.51
CA ARG A 31 19.73 49.66 -1.60
C ARG A 31 20.79 48.56 -1.43
N LYS A 32 21.97 48.90 -0.92
CA LYS A 32 23.01 47.91 -0.60
C LYS A 32 22.53 46.94 0.48
N ARG A 33 21.85 47.41 1.52
CA ARG A 33 21.31 46.54 2.57
C ARG A 33 20.21 45.63 2.05
N GLU A 34 19.31 46.16 1.22
CA GLU A 34 18.27 45.37 0.54
C GLU A 34 18.88 44.27 -0.30
N LEU A 35 19.85 44.61 -1.16
CA LEU A 35 20.54 43.61 -1.99
C LEU A 35 21.25 42.53 -1.16
N LEU A 36 21.85 42.90 -0.02
CA LEU A 36 22.49 41.93 0.87
C LEU A 36 21.49 41.00 1.55
N ALA A 37 20.29 41.50 1.88
CA ALA A 37 19.20 40.68 2.40
C ALA A 37 18.70 39.71 1.32
N ASP A 38 18.42 40.20 0.11
CA ASP A 38 17.99 39.37 -1.02
C ASP A 38 19.01 38.27 -1.36
N LEU A 39 20.31 38.58 -1.30
CA LEU A 39 21.38 37.61 -1.50
C LEU A 39 21.44 36.54 -0.39
N ALA A 40 21.09 36.90 0.85
CA ALA A 40 21.00 35.94 1.94
C ALA A 40 19.81 34.99 1.74
N ASP A 41 18.64 35.54 1.39
CA ASP A 41 17.43 34.76 1.11
C ASP A 41 17.61 33.84 -0.09
N PHE A 42 18.29 34.31 -1.15
CA PHE A 42 18.62 33.49 -2.31
C PHE A 42 19.47 32.28 -1.93
N LYS A 43 20.51 32.47 -1.13
CA LYS A 43 21.38 31.37 -0.66
C LYS A 43 20.65 30.38 0.23
N GLU A 44 19.73 30.86 1.05
CA GLU A 44 18.93 29.97 1.89
C GLU A 44 17.95 29.15 1.05
N ASN A 45 17.33 29.74 0.04
CA ASN A 45 16.50 29.02 -0.91
C ASN A 45 17.31 27.96 -1.69
N GLU A 46 18.53 28.27 -2.10
CA GLU A 46 19.43 27.32 -2.75
C GLU A 46 19.70 26.10 -1.85
N ARG A 47 20.04 26.33 -0.58
CA ARG A 47 20.22 25.26 0.42
C ARG A 47 18.95 24.43 0.60
N PHE A 48 17.80 25.08 0.71
CA PHE A 48 16.51 24.39 0.86
C PHE A 48 16.20 23.48 -0.35
N ILE A 49 16.50 23.94 -1.56
CA ILE A 49 16.31 23.16 -2.79
C ILE A 49 17.24 21.93 -2.77
N GLU A 50 18.51 22.10 -2.40
CA GLU A 50 19.47 21.00 -2.29
C GLU A 50 19.04 19.96 -1.26
N GLU A 51 18.62 20.38 -0.08
CA GLU A 51 18.12 19.48 0.98
C GLU A 51 16.85 18.73 0.56
N THR A 52 15.96 19.42 -0.17
CA THR A 52 14.74 18.81 -0.70
C THR A 52 15.08 17.77 -1.78
N ALA A 53 16.00 18.08 -2.69
CA ALA A 53 16.47 17.15 -3.71
C ALA A 53 17.09 15.89 -3.06
N LYS A 54 17.95 16.07 -2.06
CA LYS A 54 18.54 14.96 -1.30
C LYS A 54 17.48 14.08 -0.64
N THR A 55 16.44 14.68 -0.08
CA THR A 55 15.33 13.95 0.54
C THR A 55 14.54 13.14 -0.49
N ILE A 56 14.33 13.69 -1.69
CA ILE A 56 13.68 12.98 -2.80
C ILE A 56 14.51 11.76 -3.22
N ASP A 57 15.84 11.91 -3.33
CA ASP A 57 16.73 10.81 -3.69
C ASP A 57 16.72 9.69 -2.65
N GLU A 58 16.73 10.05 -1.36
CA GLU A 58 16.59 9.11 -0.26
C GLU A 58 15.31 8.28 -0.36
N LEU A 59 14.17 8.95 -0.55
CA LEU A 59 12.86 8.29 -0.68
C LEU A 59 12.79 7.39 -1.91
N ASN A 60 13.41 7.78 -3.02
CA ASN A 60 13.48 6.94 -4.22
C ASN A 60 14.32 5.68 -3.98
N ARG A 61 15.40 5.78 -3.20
CA ARG A 61 16.20 4.61 -2.83
C ARG A 61 15.41 3.66 -1.92
N GLU A 62 14.78 4.18 -0.87
CA GLU A 62 13.91 3.37 0.01
C GLU A 62 12.78 2.68 -0.77
N LYS A 63 12.19 3.37 -1.75
CA LYS A 63 11.18 2.80 -2.64
C LYS A 63 11.73 1.62 -3.45
N GLU A 64 12.94 1.73 -3.98
CA GLU A 64 13.57 0.64 -4.74
C GLU A 64 13.88 -0.55 -3.84
N GLU A 65 14.44 -0.31 -2.65
CA GLU A 65 14.70 -1.36 -1.65
C GLU A 65 13.40 -2.10 -1.26
N HIS A 66 12.30 -1.37 -1.06
CA HIS A 66 10.99 -1.99 -0.81
C HIS A 66 10.46 -2.79 -2.01
N SER A 67 10.71 -2.32 -3.24
CA SER A 67 10.35 -3.03 -4.47
C SER A 67 11.07 -4.39 -4.54
N GLU A 68 12.37 -4.41 -4.25
CA GLU A 68 13.18 -5.63 -4.20
C GLU A 68 12.67 -6.62 -3.14
N ILE A 69 12.35 -6.14 -1.93
CA ILE A 69 11.79 -6.98 -0.86
C ILE A 69 10.48 -7.63 -1.29
N ILE A 70 9.59 -6.87 -1.95
CA ILE A 70 8.31 -7.41 -2.45
C ILE A 70 8.54 -8.48 -3.51
N GLN A 71 9.50 -8.27 -4.43
CA GLN A 71 9.86 -9.26 -5.44
C GLN A 71 10.36 -10.55 -4.78
N GLN A 72 11.21 -10.45 -3.76
CA GLN A 72 11.71 -11.61 -3.02
C GLN A 72 10.59 -12.37 -2.31
N ILE A 73 9.67 -11.67 -1.63
CA ILE A 73 8.51 -12.32 -0.97
C ILE A 73 7.67 -13.10 -1.98
N ASN A 74 7.44 -12.54 -3.17
CA ASN A 74 6.69 -13.22 -4.22
C ASN A 74 7.43 -14.46 -4.74
N GLN A 75 8.76 -14.39 -4.86
CA GLN A 75 9.59 -15.52 -5.25
C GLN A 75 9.54 -16.63 -4.19
N ASP A 76 9.74 -16.28 -2.92
CA ASP A 76 9.69 -17.23 -1.80
C ASP A 76 8.32 -17.90 -1.71
N LYS A 77 7.24 -17.16 -1.96
CA LYS A 77 5.89 -17.71 -2.02
C LYS A 77 5.78 -18.78 -3.11
N CYS A 78 6.22 -18.48 -4.34
CA CYS A 78 6.19 -19.43 -5.45
C CYS A 78 7.01 -20.69 -5.13
N ASP A 79 8.19 -20.52 -4.52
CA ASP A 79 9.06 -21.65 -4.17
C ASP A 79 8.46 -22.52 -3.07
N LEU A 80 7.80 -21.92 -2.07
CA LEU A 80 7.10 -22.66 -1.01
C LEU A 80 5.85 -23.39 -1.54
N GLU A 81 5.08 -22.76 -2.42
CA GLU A 81 3.93 -23.40 -3.09
C GLU A 81 4.39 -24.64 -3.87
N LYS A 82 5.49 -24.52 -4.63
CA LYS A 82 6.09 -25.65 -5.35
C LYS A 82 6.55 -26.75 -4.41
N GLN A 83 7.29 -26.42 -3.34
CA GLN A 83 7.76 -27.42 -2.36
C GLN A 83 6.60 -28.17 -1.70
N MET A 84 5.50 -27.48 -1.40
CA MET A 84 4.30 -28.11 -0.87
C MET A 84 3.67 -29.09 -1.86
N ASP A 85 3.57 -28.71 -3.13
CA ASP A 85 3.01 -29.56 -4.17
C ASP A 85 3.88 -30.81 -4.43
N ASP A 86 5.21 -30.64 -4.45
CA ASP A 86 6.16 -31.73 -4.56
C ASP A 86 6.03 -32.69 -3.35
N ALA A 87 5.99 -32.17 -2.12
CA ALA A 87 5.81 -32.99 -0.92
C ALA A 87 4.48 -33.76 -0.92
N ARG A 88 3.39 -33.12 -1.37
CA ARG A 88 2.08 -33.78 -1.53
C ARG A 88 2.07 -34.83 -2.64
N PHE A 89 2.85 -34.62 -3.70
CA PHE A 89 3.01 -35.60 -4.77
C PHE A 89 3.76 -36.83 -4.24
N GLU A 90 4.93 -36.64 -3.62
CA GLU A 90 5.69 -37.74 -3.06
C GLU A 90 4.92 -38.51 -1.97
N GLN A 91 4.14 -37.81 -1.15
CA GLN A 91 3.28 -38.46 -0.16
C GLN A 91 2.27 -39.40 -0.82
N ARG A 92 1.56 -38.93 -1.86
CA ARG A 92 0.61 -39.75 -2.60
C ARG A 92 1.28 -40.95 -3.27
N GLU A 93 2.51 -40.76 -3.76
CA GLU A 93 3.28 -41.85 -4.34
C GLU A 93 3.63 -42.91 -3.29
N ARG A 94 4.13 -42.49 -2.12
CA ARG A 94 4.42 -43.40 -0.99
C ARG A 94 3.18 -44.13 -0.50
N GLU A 95 2.04 -43.45 -0.39
CA GLU A 95 0.76 -44.07 -0.03
C GLU A 95 0.33 -45.13 -1.05
N THR A 96 0.47 -44.82 -2.35
CA THR A 96 0.18 -45.78 -3.43
C THR A 96 1.11 -46.99 -3.39
N GLN A 97 2.41 -46.77 -3.18
CA GLN A 97 3.39 -47.85 -3.03
C GLN A 97 3.09 -48.72 -1.80
N LEU A 98 2.69 -48.10 -0.69
CA LEU A 98 2.32 -48.81 0.54
C LEU A 98 1.06 -49.66 0.32
N ALA A 99 0.02 -49.11 -0.32
CA ALA A 99 -1.20 -49.85 -0.65
C ALA A 99 -0.91 -51.10 -1.51
N ARG A 100 -0.02 -50.99 -2.51
CA ARG A 100 0.40 -52.15 -3.33
C ARG A 100 1.11 -53.22 -2.48
N LYS A 101 1.95 -52.82 -1.53
CA LYS A 101 2.63 -53.75 -0.62
C LYS A 101 1.63 -54.47 0.30
N TYR A 102 0.65 -53.75 0.85
CA TYR A 102 -0.45 -54.35 1.63
C TYR A 102 -1.26 -55.34 0.81
N GLU A 103 -1.64 -54.99 -0.42
CA GLU A 103 -2.38 -55.88 -1.31
C GLU A 103 -1.58 -57.17 -1.61
N THR A 104 -0.27 -57.03 -1.86
CA THR A 104 0.62 -58.18 -2.09
C THR A 104 0.71 -59.07 -0.86
N LEU A 105 0.81 -58.48 0.34
CA LEU A 105 0.89 -59.22 1.60
C LEU A 105 -0.40 -59.98 1.90
N LEU A 106 -1.57 -59.36 1.68
CA LEU A 106 -2.88 -60.01 1.85
C LEU A 106 -3.02 -61.22 0.92
N LYS A 107 -2.65 -61.10 -0.36
CA LYS A 107 -2.66 -62.24 -1.30
C LYS A 107 -1.73 -63.37 -0.88
N LEU A 108 -0.53 -63.03 -0.36
CA LEU A 108 0.41 -64.04 0.14
C LEU A 108 -0.10 -64.73 1.40
N MET A 109 -0.73 -63.98 2.31
CA MET A 109 -1.37 -64.52 3.51
C MET A 109 -2.48 -65.51 3.12
N GLU A 110 -3.38 -65.12 2.23
CA GLU A 110 -4.47 -65.98 1.72
C GLU A 110 -3.91 -67.27 1.09
N SER A 111 -2.92 -67.15 0.21
CA SER A 111 -2.28 -68.30 -0.45
C SER A 111 -1.55 -69.22 0.53
N SER A 112 -0.91 -68.64 1.56
CA SER A 112 -0.22 -69.43 2.60
C SER A 112 -1.22 -70.19 3.47
N ASN A 113 -2.32 -69.54 3.87
CA ASN A 113 -3.39 -70.18 4.62
C ASN A 113 -4.07 -71.30 3.83
N GLU A 114 -4.21 -71.14 2.51
CA GLU A 114 -4.71 -72.20 1.64
C GLU A 114 -3.80 -73.44 1.66
N LYS A 115 -2.48 -73.26 1.51
CA LYS A 115 -1.52 -74.36 1.58
C LYS A 115 -1.47 -75.06 2.94
N ILE A 116 -1.66 -74.31 4.03
CA ILE A 116 -1.73 -74.88 5.39
C ILE A 116 -2.92 -75.83 5.49
N ARG A 117 -4.10 -75.41 4.99
CA ARG A 117 -5.31 -76.25 4.96
C ARG A 117 -5.11 -77.50 4.10
N GLU A 118 -4.50 -77.37 2.91
CA GLU A 118 -4.21 -78.51 2.03
C GLU A 118 -3.22 -79.51 2.63
N SER A 119 -2.30 -79.04 3.47
CA SER A 119 -1.27 -79.88 4.12
C SER A 119 -1.77 -80.62 5.37
N GLY A 120 -3.01 -80.37 5.80
CA GLY A 120 -3.59 -80.97 7.01
C GLY A 120 -2.99 -80.46 8.32
N LEU A 121 -2.25 -79.35 8.29
CA LEU A 121 -1.80 -78.64 9.48
C LEU A 121 -3.01 -77.89 10.05
N GLY A 122 -3.31 -78.09 11.34
CA GLY A 122 -4.53 -77.59 11.99
C GLY A 122 -4.72 -76.07 11.93
N GLU A 123 -5.92 -75.61 12.28
CA GLU A 123 -6.38 -74.22 12.17
C GLU A 123 -5.50 -73.21 12.95
N GLU A 124 -4.83 -73.67 14.01
CA GLU A 124 -3.87 -72.94 14.83
C GLU A 124 -2.66 -72.38 14.06
N ALA A 125 -2.33 -72.96 12.90
CA ALA A 125 -1.19 -72.55 12.07
C ALA A 125 -1.52 -71.44 11.05
N THR A 126 -2.78 -71.02 10.93
CA THR A 126 -3.21 -70.00 9.96
C THR A 126 -2.84 -68.58 10.40
N ILE A 127 -2.40 -67.75 9.44
CA ILE A 127 -2.00 -66.36 9.65
C ILE A 127 -3.27 -65.49 9.69
N HIS A 128 -3.44 -64.68 10.74
CA HIS A 128 -4.64 -63.86 10.93
C HIS A 128 -4.45 -62.43 10.39
N PRO A 129 -5.50 -61.77 9.88
CA PRO A 129 -5.41 -60.37 9.41
C PRO A 129 -4.88 -59.36 10.44
N ASP A 130 -5.05 -59.65 11.74
CA ASP A 130 -4.55 -58.80 12.84
C ASP A 130 -3.02 -58.84 12.98
N ASP A 131 -2.36 -59.85 12.40
CA ASP A 131 -0.89 -59.97 12.37
C ASP A 131 -0.26 -58.99 11.38
N ILE A 132 -1.06 -58.37 10.52
CA ILE A 132 -0.60 -57.37 9.55
C ILE A 132 -0.49 -56.01 10.26
N PRO A 133 0.70 -55.39 10.31
CA PRO A 133 0.88 -54.09 10.95
C PRO A 133 -0.01 -53.07 10.27
N HIS A 134 -0.97 -52.49 10.99
CA HIS A 134 -1.76 -51.39 10.47
C HIS A 134 -0.93 -50.12 10.60
N ALA A 135 -0.39 -49.61 9.49
CA ALA A 135 0.16 -48.27 9.47
C ALA A 135 -0.98 -47.33 9.85
N ARG A 136 -0.97 -46.79 11.08
CA ARG A 136 -1.76 -45.61 11.42
C ARG A 136 -1.17 -44.45 10.60
N ILE A 137 -1.50 -44.41 9.32
CA ILE A 137 -1.27 -43.24 8.49
C ILE A 137 -2.08 -42.14 9.20
N PRO A 138 -1.44 -41.11 9.78
CA PRO A 138 -2.18 -39.98 10.28
C PRO A 138 -3.03 -39.51 9.11
N LYS A 139 -4.36 -39.57 9.26
CA LYS A 139 -5.26 -39.00 8.27
C LYS A 139 -4.75 -37.58 8.09
N LEU A 140 -4.18 -37.28 6.92
CA LEU A 140 -3.95 -35.92 6.49
C LEU A 140 -5.16 -35.11 6.96
N PRO A 141 -4.99 -33.94 7.58
CA PRO A 141 -6.12 -33.06 7.79
C PRO A 141 -6.76 -32.94 6.42
N THR A 142 -7.95 -33.53 6.27
CA THR A 142 -8.81 -33.27 5.13
C THR A 142 -8.79 -31.76 4.99
N PRO A 143 -8.45 -31.20 3.82
CA PRO A 143 -8.58 -29.77 3.62
C PRO A 143 -9.97 -29.42 4.13
N PRO A 144 -10.11 -28.43 5.03
CA PRO A 144 -11.41 -28.11 5.60
C PRO A 144 -12.37 -28.02 4.43
N THR A 145 -13.44 -28.83 4.47
CA THR A 145 -14.57 -28.72 3.55
C THR A 145 -14.80 -27.22 3.39
N PRO A 146 -14.79 -26.66 2.17
CA PRO A 146 -15.01 -25.24 2.02
C PRO A 146 -16.37 -24.97 2.65
N LEU A 147 -16.36 -24.42 3.87
CA LEU A 147 -17.50 -23.72 4.43
C LEU A 147 -17.86 -22.74 3.33
N SER A 148 -19.05 -22.93 2.75
CA SER A 148 -19.58 -22.07 1.70
C SER A 148 -19.27 -20.63 2.06
N ALA A 149 -18.22 -20.09 1.45
CA ALA A 149 -17.93 -18.69 1.54
C ALA A 149 -19.20 -17.99 1.05
N PRO A 150 -19.64 -16.90 1.70
CA PRO A 150 -20.65 -16.05 1.09
C PRO A 150 -20.20 -15.80 -0.34
N GLN A 151 -21.08 -16.07 -1.30
CA GLN A 151 -20.77 -15.95 -2.70
C GLN A 151 -20.61 -14.46 -3.04
N TRP A 152 -19.40 -13.92 -2.92
CA TRP A 152 -19.05 -12.60 -3.45
C TRP A 152 -18.94 -12.74 -4.97
N LYS A 153 -20.09 -12.83 -5.64
CA LYS A 153 -20.19 -12.57 -7.08
C LYS A 153 -19.95 -11.08 -7.29
N GLY A 154 -18.78 -10.77 -7.83
CA GLY A 154 -18.45 -9.45 -8.35
C GLY A 154 -17.21 -8.88 -7.69
N LEU A 155 -16.06 -9.11 -8.34
CA LEU A 155 -14.95 -8.15 -8.51
C LEU A 155 -13.84 -8.75 -9.42
N THR A 156 -14.15 -9.67 -10.32
CA THR A 156 -13.21 -10.21 -11.32
C THR A 156 -13.18 -9.39 -12.63
N GLY A 157 -13.33 -8.07 -12.54
CA GLY A 157 -13.48 -7.22 -13.74
C GLY A 157 -12.79 -5.86 -13.69
N LEU A 158 -11.96 -5.55 -12.69
CA LEU A 158 -11.37 -4.20 -12.54
C LEU A 158 -9.84 -4.18 -12.38
N ILE A 159 -9.13 -5.17 -12.92
CA ILE A 159 -7.67 -5.07 -13.09
C ILE A 159 -7.42 -4.85 -14.59
N PRO A 160 -7.20 -3.61 -15.06
CA PRO A 160 -6.63 -3.39 -16.38
C PRO A 160 -5.24 -4.05 -16.41
N PRO A 161 -4.80 -4.60 -17.54
CA PRO A 161 -3.40 -5.01 -17.67
C PRO A 161 -2.52 -3.78 -17.43
N MET A 162 -1.50 -3.96 -16.60
CA MET A 162 -0.45 -2.98 -16.34
C MET A 162 0.10 -2.42 -17.65
N MET A 163 -0.28 -1.18 -17.97
CA MET A 163 0.31 -0.42 -19.07
C MET A 163 1.67 0.09 -18.58
N SER A 164 2.70 -0.01 -19.42
CA SER A 164 4.05 0.49 -19.13
C SER A 164 4.03 1.94 -18.66
N LEU A 165 4.82 2.27 -17.63
CA LEU A 165 4.97 3.61 -17.04
C LEU A 165 5.36 4.67 -18.08
N ASP A 166 6.01 4.27 -19.18
CA ASP A 166 6.37 5.15 -20.29
C ASP A 166 5.18 5.77 -21.03
N GLN A 167 3.99 5.15 -20.98
CA GLN A 167 2.81 5.67 -21.69
C GLN A 167 2.14 6.84 -20.95
N MET A 168 2.34 6.98 -19.63
CA MET A 168 1.65 7.99 -18.81
C MET A 168 2.33 9.36 -18.87
N MET A 169 3.61 9.43 -19.21
CA MET A 169 4.37 10.70 -19.29
C MET A 169 4.08 11.53 -20.56
N MET A 170 3.34 10.99 -21.55
CA MET A 170 3.01 11.70 -22.80
C MET A 170 1.59 12.29 -22.85
N ALA A 171 0.79 12.12 -21.79
CA ALA A 171 -0.63 12.49 -21.77
C ALA A 171 -0.97 13.78 -20.98
N THR A 172 -0.01 14.66 -20.73
CA THR A 172 -0.21 15.94 -20.01
C THR A 172 -0.65 17.10 -20.89
N GLN A 173 -1.29 16.83 -22.03
CA GLN A 173 -1.84 17.89 -22.88
C GLN A 173 -3.36 18.00 -22.75
N PHE A 174 -3.79 19.18 -22.28
CA PHE A 174 -5.16 19.67 -22.13
C PHE A 174 -6.18 19.05 -23.11
N ARG A 175 -7.14 18.27 -22.59
CA ARG A 175 -8.35 17.91 -23.34
C ARG A 175 -9.59 17.96 -22.42
N PRO A 176 -10.69 18.61 -22.83
CA PRO A 176 -11.94 18.58 -22.06
C PRO A 176 -12.61 17.20 -22.20
N PRO A 177 -13.42 16.77 -21.20
CA PRO A 177 -14.01 15.44 -21.18
C PRO A 177 -15.14 15.29 -22.23
N PRO A 178 -15.32 14.10 -22.85
CA PRO A 178 -16.38 13.87 -23.81
C PRO A 178 -17.73 13.69 -23.11
N ALA A 179 -18.79 14.26 -23.69
CA ALA A 179 -20.17 14.05 -23.27
C ALA A 179 -20.59 12.61 -23.59
N VAL A 180 -21.12 11.89 -22.59
CA VAL A 180 -21.67 10.54 -22.75
C VAL A 180 -23.16 10.58 -23.13
N PRO A 181 -23.67 9.68 -24.00
CA PRO A 181 -25.08 9.65 -24.39
C PRO A 181 -25.98 9.11 -23.27
N ALA A 182 -27.13 9.77 -23.08
CA ALA A 182 -28.15 9.43 -22.11
C ALA A 182 -29.00 8.22 -22.56
N HIS A 183 -28.51 7.00 -22.38
CA HIS A 183 -29.35 5.80 -22.35
C HIS A 183 -28.59 4.63 -21.72
N LEU A 184 -28.50 4.57 -20.40
CA LEU A 184 -28.41 3.33 -19.62
C LEU A 184 -28.99 3.64 -18.24
N LYS A 185 -30.09 2.97 -17.87
CA LYS A 185 -30.78 3.16 -16.60
C LYS A 185 -29.82 2.81 -15.46
N ALA A 186 -29.30 3.83 -14.80
CA ALA A 186 -28.54 3.69 -13.56
C ALA A 186 -29.50 3.20 -12.47
N SER A 187 -29.25 2.01 -11.95
CA SER A 187 -29.78 1.62 -10.65
C SER A 187 -29.21 2.60 -9.63
N ASP A 188 -30.07 3.40 -8.99
CA ASP A 188 -29.71 4.45 -8.04
C ASP A 188 -28.87 3.90 -6.89
N HIS A 189 -27.54 3.93 -7.03
CA HIS A 189 -26.61 3.97 -5.91
C HIS A 189 -26.11 5.41 -5.82
N GLN A 190 -27.01 6.31 -5.40
CA GLN A 190 -26.59 7.61 -4.91
C GLN A 190 -25.67 7.40 -3.73
N SER A 191 -24.38 7.65 -3.93
CA SER A 191 -23.40 7.68 -2.85
C SER A 191 -23.93 8.61 -1.75
N PRO A 192 -23.97 8.18 -0.48
CA PRO A 192 -24.55 8.99 0.60
C PRO A 192 -23.92 10.38 0.65
N PRO A 193 -24.72 11.45 0.86
CA PRO A 193 -24.25 12.82 0.78
C PRO A 193 -23.11 13.06 1.77
N MET A 194 -22.00 13.66 1.33
CA MET A 194 -20.84 13.93 2.18
C MET A 194 -21.17 14.96 3.29
N LYS A 195 -20.41 14.93 4.39
CA LYS A 195 -20.45 15.94 5.45
C LYS A 195 -19.07 16.60 5.60
N THR A 196 -19.04 17.85 6.03
CA THR A 196 -17.78 18.56 6.30
C THR A 196 -17.30 18.29 7.73
N CYS A 197 -16.01 17.98 7.92
CA CYS A 197 -15.41 17.89 9.25
C CYS A 197 -15.39 19.26 9.93
N GLN A 198 -15.80 19.36 11.20
CA GLN A 198 -15.79 20.63 11.93
C GLN A 198 -14.39 21.10 12.37
N SER A 199 -13.39 20.23 12.33
CA SER A 199 -12.03 20.54 12.78
C SER A 199 -11.11 20.95 11.64
N CYS A 200 -11.16 20.24 10.50
CA CYS A 200 -10.28 20.51 9.35
C CYS A 200 -11.02 20.93 8.08
N PHE A 201 -12.34 21.08 8.14
CA PHE A 201 -13.19 21.52 7.02
C PHE A 201 -13.14 20.65 5.74
N GLN A 202 -12.55 19.45 5.81
CA GLN A 202 -12.54 18.50 4.70
C GLN A 202 -13.85 17.72 4.58
N GLN A 203 -14.21 17.34 3.36
CA GLN A 203 -15.39 16.50 3.11
C GLN A 203 -15.10 15.05 3.49
N ILE A 204 -16.00 14.46 4.29
CA ILE A 204 -15.93 13.09 4.81
C ILE A 204 -17.28 12.39 4.62
N HIS A 205 -17.31 11.06 4.59
CA HIS A 205 -18.56 10.31 4.48
C HIS A 205 -19.54 10.63 5.62
N ARG A 206 -20.86 10.76 5.35
CA ARG A 206 -21.87 11.20 6.34
C ARG A 206 -21.86 10.42 7.64
N ASN A 207 -21.60 9.12 7.53
CA ASN A 207 -21.60 8.19 8.66
C ASN A 207 -20.21 7.93 9.26
N ALA A 208 -19.16 8.65 8.83
CA ALA A 208 -17.82 8.50 9.39
C ALA A 208 -17.82 8.92 10.88
N PRO A 209 -17.47 8.04 11.83
CA PRO A 209 -17.44 8.37 13.27
C PRO A 209 -16.28 9.30 13.63
N ILE A 210 -15.20 9.24 12.86
CA ILE A 210 -13.97 10.00 13.04
C ILE A 210 -13.51 10.53 11.67
N CYS A 211 -12.94 11.73 11.63
CA CYS A 211 -12.34 12.26 10.40
C CYS A 211 -11.07 11.46 10.04
N PRO A 212 -10.93 10.91 8.82
CA PRO A 212 -9.73 10.17 8.44
C PRO A 212 -8.49 11.05 8.40
N MET A 213 -8.65 12.36 8.12
CA MET A 213 -7.56 13.33 7.99
C MET A 213 -7.04 13.81 9.34
N CYS A 214 -7.90 14.32 10.21
CA CYS A 214 -7.48 14.95 11.48
C CYS A 214 -7.81 14.14 12.74
N LYS A 215 -8.41 12.95 12.59
CA LYS A 215 -8.82 12.06 13.68
C LYS A 215 -9.80 12.65 14.71
N SER A 216 -10.34 13.84 14.44
CA SER A 216 -11.35 14.46 15.31
C SER A 216 -12.69 13.71 15.22
N LYS A 217 -13.36 13.52 16.36
CA LYS A 217 -14.69 12.88 16.44
C LYS A 217 -15.71 13.70 15.66
N SER A 218 -16.44 13.07 14.75
CA SER A 218 -17.51 13.73 14.03
C SER A 218 -18.82 13.65 14.81
N ARG A 219 -19.36 14.80 15.21
CA ARG A 219 -20.68 14.87 15.86
C ARG A 219 -21.78 15.10 14.82
N SER A 220 -22.81 14.25 14.84
CA SER A 220 -24.05 14.46 14.08
C SER A 220 -24.75 15.73 14.55
N LYS A 221 -25.28 16.55 13.63
CA LYS A 221 -26.13 17.71 13.96
C LYS A 221 -27.50 17.30 14.54
N ASN A 222 -27.96 16.08 14.29
CA ASN A 222 -29.19 15.52 14.85
C ASN A 222 -28.86 14.33 15.76
N PRO A 223 -28.62 14.54 17.07
CA PRO A 223 -28.52 13.43 18.01
C PRO A 223 -29.89 12.75 18.13
N LYS A 224 -29.93 11.41 17.99
CA LYS A 224 -31.16 10.64 18.25
C LYS A 224 -31.56 10.86 19.71
N LYS A 225 -32.84 11.20 19.95
CA LYS A 225 -33.38 11.37 21.31
C LYS A 225 -33.06 10.13 22.14
N PRO A 226 -32.55 10.29 23.38
CA PRO A 226 -32.32 9.14 24.26
C PRO A 226 -33.67 8.45 24.53
N LYS A 227 -33.70 7.12 24.36
CA LYS A 227 -34.86 6.30 24.78
C LYS A 227 -34.97 6.39 26.30
N LYS A 228 -36.17 6.70 26.82
CA LYS A 228 -36.48 6.55 28.24
C LYS A 228 -36.28 5.08 28.62
N LYS A 229 -35.57 4.81 29.72
CA LYS A 229 -35.57 3.50 30.38
C LYS A 229 -36.88 3.42 31.17
N ASP A 230 -37.71 2.45 30.83
CA ASP A 230 -38.70 1.86 31.75
C ASP A 230 -38.05 0.61 32.40
#